data_AF-A0A015L6C7-F1
#
_entry.id   AF-A0A015L6C7-F1
#
_cell.length_a   1.000
_cell.length_b   1.000
_cell.length_c   1.000
_cell.angle_alpha   90.00
_cell.angle_beta   90.00
_cell.angle_gamma   90.00
#
_symmetry.space_group_name_H-M   'P 1'
#
loop_
_entity.id
_entity.type
_entity.pdbx_description
1 polymer ?
#
loop_
_entity_poly.entity_id
_entity_poly.type
_entity_poly.pdbx_seq_one_letter_code
_entity_poly.pdbx_strand_id
1 'polypeptide(L)'
;MLPRTQQNMQTAINSGLTKEHSIHEQNNAFWNLPATVPEKMHHLDLGLFPYMIEFTRNLLKNQGGNALVEKMDTRLAAIPRHHGLKIFHNGLADLARFTALEYRNNMMRVMPFVLDGLLDNGGLDSKLTGLYLKWNDIYRKTRKLAFTERELDDFEVLITII
;
A
#
# COMPACT_ATOMS: atom_id res chain seq x y z
N MET A 1 -37.05 1.71 16.03
CA MET A 1 -35.69 1.24 15.67
C MET A 1 -34.70 2.03 16.51
N LEU A 2 -33.88 1.39 17.35
CA LEU A 2 -32.89 2.12 18.16
C LEU A 2 -31.90 2.82 17.23
N PRO A 3 -31.44 4.04 17.57
CA PRO A 3 -30.44 4.73 16.76
C PRO A 3 -29.14 3.92 16.74
N ARG A 4 -28.53 3.81 15.55
CA ARG A 4 -27.29 3.05 15.29
C ARG A 4 -26.08 3.79 15.86
N THR A 5 -25.99 3.87 17.17
CA THR A 5 -24.85 4.47 17.90
C THR A 5 -23.86 3.38 18.32
N GLN A 6 -22.59 3.75 18.55
CA GLN A 6 -21.54 2.82 18.95
C GLN A 6 -21.91 2.04 20.23
N GLN A 7 -22.49 2.71 21.23
CA GLN A 7 -22.93 2.07 22.47
C GLN A 7 -24.08 1.08 22.25
N ASN A 8 -25.08 1.42 21.44
CA ASN A 8 -26.20 0.53 21.17
C ASN A 8 -25.77 -0.71 20.39
N MET A 9 -24.81 -0.57 19.49
CA MET A 9 -24.24 -1.67 18.70
C MET A 9 -23.34 -2.58 19.55
N GLN A 10 -22.53 -2.01 20.46
CA GLN A 10 -21.72 -2.81 21.39
C GLN A 10 -22.61 -3.65 22.31
N THR A 11 -23.71 -3.08 22.79
CA THR A 11 -24.72 -3.81 23.59
C THR A 11 -25.35 -4.94 22.77
N ALA A 12 -25.65 -4.73 21.48
CA ALA A 12 -26.20 -5.76 20.60
C ALA A 12 -25.23 -6.95 20.37
N ILE A 13 -23.92 -6.68 20.27
CA ILE A 13 -22.88 -7.71 20.17
C ILE A 13 -22.81 -8.51 21.47
N ASN A 14 -22.70 -7.82 22.61
CA ASN A 14 -22.54 -8.46 23.91
C ASN A 14 -23.78 -9.24 24.36
N SER A 15 -24.96 -8.91 23.83
CA SER A 15 -26.23 -9.58 24.12
C SER A 15 -26.57 -10.73 23.16
N GLY A 16 -25.74 -11.00 22.13
CA GLY A 16 -26.01 -12.04 21.15
C GLY A 16 -27.17 -11.73 20.18
N LEU A 17 -27.64 -10.48 20.15
CA LEU A 17 -28.73 -10.00 19.27
C LEU A 17 -28.23 -9.62 17.86
N THR A 18 -27.03 -10.06 17.48
CA THR A 18 -26.40 -9.74 16.20
C THR A 18 -27.23 -10.16 14.99
N LYS A 19 -28.06 -11.21 15.12
CA LYS A 19 -29.02 -11.66 14.08
C LYS A 19 -30.16 -10.67 13.80
N GLU A 20 -30.50 -9.80 14.74
CA GLU A 20 -31.52 -8.76 14.52
C GLU A 20 -30.98 -7.57 13.72
N HIS A 21 -29.66 -7.47 13.61
CA HIS A 21 -28.96 -6.34 12.98
C HIS A 21 -28.05 -6.73 11.81
N SER A 22 -27.85 -8.03 11.57
CA SER A 22 -27.04 -8.59 10.47
C SER A 22 -27.65 -9.89 9.96
N ILE A 23 -27.53 -10.13 8.66
CA ILE A 23 -28.05 -11.33 7.97
C ILE A 23 -27.21 -12.58 8.33
N HIS A 24 -25.95 -12.38 8.75
CA HIS A 24 -25.03 -13.44 9.16
C HIS A 24 -24.34 -13.11 10.49
N GLU A 25 -24.03 -14.17 11.25
CA GLU A 25 -23.28 -14.11 12.50
C GLU A 25 -21.78 -14.09 12.18
N GLN A 26 -21.28 -12.92 11.78
CA GLN A 26 -19.87 -12.72 11.45
C GLN A 26 -19.24 -11.65 12.34
N ASN A 27 -18.08 -11.99 12.92
CA ASN A 27 -17.25 -11.05 13.65
C ASN A 27 -16.42 -10.23 12.66
N ASN A 28 -16.91 -9.04 12.31
CA ASN A 28 -16.20 -8.16 11.40
C ASN A 28 -15.09 -7.41 12.17
N ALA A 29 -13.84 -7.76 11.85
CA ALA A 29 -12.63 -7.20 12.46
C ALA A 29 -12.51 -5.67 12.34
N PHE A 30 -13.22 -5.04 11.39
CA PHE A 30 -13.24 -3.59 11.23
C PHE A 30 -14.04 -2.86 12.31
N TRP A 31 -14.80 -3.57 13.17
CA TRP A 31 -15.59 -2.95 14.24
C TRP A 31 -14.74 -2.41 15.41
N ASN A 32 -13.53 -2.92 15.62
CA ASN A 32 -12.63 -2.47 16.67
C ASN A 32 -11.77 -1.26 16.26
N LEU A 33 -11.98 -0.72 15.06
CA LEU A 33 -11.23 0.42 14.56
C LEU A 33 -12.04 1.72 14.77
N PRO A 34 -11.43 2.80 15.30
CA PRO A 34 -12.15 4.04 15.56
C PRO A 34 -12.76 4.65 14.29
N ALA A 35 -13.98 5.19 14.42
CA ALA A 35 -14.79 5.71 13.31
C ALA A 35 -14.25 7.02 12.68
N THR A 36 -13.20 7.61 13.26
CA THR A 36 -12.57 8.86 12.83
C THR A 36 -11.29 8.62 12.02
N VAL A 37 -11.26 7.61 11.17
CA VAL A 37 -10.20 7.46 10.16
C VAL A 37 -10.79 7.84 8.80
N PRO A 38 -10.59 9.09 8.32
CA PRO A 38 -10.98 9.49 6.98
C PRO A 38 -10.29 8.54 6.00
N GLU A 39 -11.08 7.82 5.20
CA GLU A 39 -10.70 6.86 4.16
C GLU A 39 -9.45 6.01 4.47
N LYS A 40 -9.66 4.74 4.81
CA LYS A 40 -8.60 3.73 5.07
C LYS A 40 -7.51 3.62 3.98
N MET A 41 -7.74 4.14 2.77
CA MET A 41 -6.74 4.25 1.70
C MET A 41 -5.75 5.42 1.88
N HIS A 42 -6.13 6.51 2.54
CA HIS A 42 -5.30 7.71 2.69
C HIS A 42 -3.99 7.43 3.47
N HIS A 43 -4.05 6.53 4.45
CA HIS A 43 -2.87 6.09 5.21
C HIS A 43 -1.91 5.21 4.38
N LEU A 44 -2.42 4.43 3.43
CA LEU A 44 -1.59 3.65 2.51
C LEU A 44 -0.96 4.55 1.43
N ASP A 45 -1.67 5.60 1.01
CA ASP A 45 -1.25 6.55 -0.02
C ASP A 45 -0.19 7.56 0.44
N LEU A 46 -0.27 8.06 1.68
CA LEU A 46 0.64 9.07 2.24
C LEU A 46 1.53 8.57 3.37
N GLY A 47 1.28 7.37 3.91
CA GLY A 47 2.03 6.81 5.03
C GLY A 47 3.10 5.83 4.56
N LEU A 48 2.71 4.59 4.24
CA LEU A 48 3.67 3.49 4.14
C LEU A 48 4.55 3.52 2.88
N PHE A 49 3.99 3.94 1.74
CA PHE A 49 4.72 3.89 0.47
C PHE A 49 5.92 4.85 0.40
N PRO A 50 5.85 6.10 0.90
CA PRO A 50 7.02 6.95 1.10
C PRO A 50 8.11 6.28 1.96
N TYR A 51 7.74 5.63 3.06
CA TYR A 51 8.69 4.88 3.89
C TYR A 51 9.34 3.72 3.15
N MET A 52 8.60 2.99 2.31
CA MET A 52 9.18 1.92 1.48
C MET A 52 10.25 2.46 0.52
N ILE A 53 9.99 3.61 -0.10
CA ILE A 53 10.95 4.26 -1.00
C ILE A 53 12.19 4.73 -0.22
N GLU A 54 12.02 5.35 0.94
CA GLU A 54 13.13 5.80 1.79
C GLU A 54 13.97 4.62 2.30
N PHE A 55 13.31 3.56 2.78
CA PHE A 55 13.95 2.30 3.15
C PHE A 55 14.78 1.73 1.99
N THR A 56 14.21 1.71 0.79
CA THR A 56 14.89 1.22 -0.42
C THR A 56 16.12 2.04 -0.75
N ARG A 57 16.02 3.38 -0.66
CA ARG A 57 17.16 4.27 -0.87
C ARG A 57 18.29 4.01 0.12
N ASN A 58 17.94 3.82 1.40
CA ASN A 58 18.92 3.49 2.44
C ASN A 58 19.54 2.09 2.23
N LEU A 59 18.73 1.11 1.83
CA LEU A 59 19.21 -0.24 1.49
C LEU A 59 20.22 -0.19 0.34
N LEU A 60 19.89 0.50 -0.76
CA LEU A 60 20.79 0.65 -1.90
C LEU A 60 22.09 1.34 -1.52
N LYS A 61 22.00 2.42 -0.73
CA LYS A 61 23.18 3.11 -0.21
C LYS A 61 24.06 2.20 0.64
N ASN A 62 23.47 1.30 1.44
CA ASN A 62 24.23 0.34 2.23
C ASN A 62 24.87 -0.78 1.39
N GLN A 63 24.22 -1.21 0.30
CA GLN A 63 24.71 -2.30 -0.55
C GLN A 63 25.82 -1.87 -1.52
N GLY A 64 25.75 -0.64 -2.05
CA GLY A 64 26.69 -0.19 -3.09
C GLY A 64 26.91 1.32 -3.11
N GLY A 65 26.65 2.00 -2.00
CA GLY A 65 26.89 3.43 -1.84
C GLY A 65 25.99 4.31 -2.71
N ASN A 66 26.42 5.56 -2.89
CA ASN A 66 25.66 6.54 -3.69
C ASN A 66 25.54 6.12 -5.17
N ALA A 67 26.47 5.32 -5.69
CA ALA A 67 26.44 4.87 -7.09
C ALA A 67 25.16 4.08 -7.42
N LEU A 68 24.68 3.23 -6.51
CA LEU A 68 23.42 2.49 -6.72
C LEU A 68 22.20 3.41 -6.62
N VAL A 69 22.24 4.41 -5.74
CA VAL A 69 21.17 5.40 -5.62
C VAL A 69 21.10 6.26 -6.89
N GLU A 70 22.23 6.72 -7.40
CA GLU A 70 22.33 7.47 -8.66
C GLU A 70 21.86 6.64 -9.86
N LYS A 71 22.16 5.33 -9.89
CA LYS A 71 21.67 4.41 -10.91
C LYS A 71 20.15 4.26 -10.85
N MET A 72 19.56 4.18 -9.66
CA MET A 72 18.12 4.18 -9.46
C MET A 72 17.48 5.48 -9.96
N ASP A 73 18.03 6.64 -9.58
CA ASP A 73 17.54 7.96 -10.01
C ASP A 73 17.65 8.11 -11.53
N THR A 74 18.73 7.60 -12.15
CA THR A 74 18.92 7.59 -13.60
C THR A 74 17.86 6.74 -14.30
N ARG A 75 17.55 5.55 -13.76
CA ARG A 75 16.48 4.69 -14.30
C ARG A 75 15.12 5.36 -14.19
N LEU A 76 14.82 6.03 -13.07
CA LEU A 76 13.60 6.81 -12.89
C LEU A 76 13.49 7.93 -13.93
N ALA A 77 14.57 8.67 -14.17
CA ALA A 77 14.61 9.75 -15.15
C ALA A 77 14.47 9.25 -16.60
N ALA A 78 14.90 8.01 -16.88
CA ALA A 78 14.84 7.38 -18.20
C ALA A 78 13.46 6.82 -18.58
N ILE A 79 12.48 6.81 -17.66
CA ILE A 79 11.13 6.30 -17.94
C ILE A 79 10.48 7.14 -19.05
N PRO A 80 10.01 6.51 -20.15
CA PRO A 80 9.37 7.23 -21.25
C PRO A 80 8.15 8.04 -20.81
N ARG A 81 7.95 9.19 -21.45
CA ARG A 81 6.79 10.05 -21.20
C ARG A 81 5.53 9.33 -21.68
N HIS A 82 4.57 9.11 -20.77
CA HIS A 82 3.25 8.57 -21.11
C HIS A 82 2.16 9.46 -20.54
N HIS A 83 1.02 9.56 -21.25
CA HIS A 83 -0.12 10.34 -20.78
C HIS A 83 -0.60 9.83 -19.41
N GLY A 84 -0.63 10.71 -18.40
CA GLY A 84 -1.00 10.36 -17.03
C GLY A 84 0.14 9.81 -16.15
N LEU A 85 1.38 9.73 -16.66
CA LEU A 85 2.59 9.48 -15.89
C LEU A 85 3.43 10.76 -15.77
N LYS A 86 3.60 11.28 -14.55
CA LYS A 86 4.49 12.43 -14.28
C LYS A 86 5.96 11.96 -14.30
N ILE A 87 6.82 12.75 -14.92
CA ILE A 87 8.25 12.44 -15.07
C ILE A 87 9.04 13.08 -13.94
N PHE A 88 10.06 12.39 -13.45
CA PHE A 88 10.91 12.83 -12.35
C PHE A 88 12.28 13.23 -12.89
N HIS A 89 12.44 14.51 -13.21
CA HIS A 89 13.69 15.03 -13.77
C HIS A 89 14.85 15.05 -12.75
N ASN A 90 14.51 15.08 -11.45
CA ASN A 90 15.47 15.13 -10.33
C ASN A 90 15.46 13.84 -9.48
N GLY A 91 14.97 12.71 -10.02
CA GLY A 91 14.85 11.46 -9.26
C GLY A 91 13.97 11.60 -8.02
N LEU A 92 14.40 11.01 -6.89
CA LEU A 92 13.67 11.05 -5.61
C LEU A 92 13.90 12.31 -4.77
N ALA A 93 14.63 13.32 -5.27
CA ALA A 93 14.95 14.52 -4.49
C ALA A 93 13.71 15.32 -4.06
N ASP A 94 12.62 15.24 -4.83
CA ASP A 94 11.37 15.96 -4.57
C ASP A 94 10.32 15.12 -3.82
N LEU A 95 10.66 13.95 -3.25
CA LEU A 95 9.69 13.00 -2.66
C LEU A 95 8.70 13.66 -1.67
N ALA A 96 9.20 14.58 -0.83
CA ALA A 96 8.40 15.30 0.16
C ALA A 96 7.31 16.21 -0.45
N ARG A 97 7.38 16.49 -1.76
CA ARG A 97 6.46 17.38 -2.48
C ARG A 97 5.41 16.60 -3.27
N PHE A 98 5.44 15.28 -3.23
CA PHE A 98 4.51 14.44 -3.97
C PHE A 98 3.14 14.45 -3.28
N THR A 99 2.12 14.65 -4.08
CA THR A 99 0.73 14.41 -3.68
C THR A 99 0.45 12.90 -3.61
N ALA A 100 -0.54 12.51 -2.82
CA ALA A 100 -1.04 11.12 -2.77
C ALA A 100 -1.34 10.56 -4.17
N LEU A 101 -1.90 11.40 -5.05
CA LEU A 101 -2.22 11.03 -6.42
C LEU A 101 -0.97 10.70 -7.26
N GLU A 102 0.15 11.40 -7.03
CA GLU A 102 1.39 11.18 -7.75
C GLU A 102 2.12 9.92 -7.29
N TYR A 103 2.11 9.62 -5.98
CA TYR A 103 2.59 8.32 -5.50
C TYR A 103 1.80 7.17 -6.13
N ARG A 104 0.47 7.30 -6.14
CA ARG A 104 -0.44 6.29 -6.66
C ARG A 104 -0.33 6.09 -8.17
N ASN A 105 -0.43 7.17 -8.94
CA ASN A 105 -0.54 7.07 -10.39
C ASN A 105 0.82 6.87 -11.06
N ASN A 106 1.90 7.33 -10.41
CA ASN A 106 3.24 7.30 -10.99
C ASN A 106 4.15 6.31 -10.26
N MET A 107 4.42 6.53 -8.98
CA MET A 107 5.50 5.81 -8.27
C MET A 107 5.19 4.32 -8.08
N MET A 108 4.00 3.95 -7.63
CA MET A 108 3.60 2.55 -7.46
C MET A 108 3.79 1.74 -8.76
N ARG A 109 3.49 2.34 -9.91
CA ARG A 109 3.60 1.65 -11.21
C ARG A 109 5.04 1.48 -11.69
N VAL A 110 5.90 2.46 -11.43
CA VAL A 110 7.25 2.49 -12.03
C VAL A 110 8.32 1.88 -11.15
N MET A 111 8.16 1.89 -9.82
CA MET A 111 9.18 1.42 -8.89
C MET A 111 9.62 -0.04 -9.13
N PRO A 112 8.73 -1.02 -9.40
CA PRO A 112 9.17 -2.38 -9.72
C PRO A 112 10.14 -2.43 -10.90
N PHE A 113 9.88 -1.68 -11.98
CA PHE A 113 10.74 -1.65 -13.16
C PHE A 113 12.08 -0.96 -12.93
N VAL A 114 12.09 0.04 -12.05
CA VAL A 114 13.31 0.76 -11.68
C VAL A 114 14.25 -0.15 -10.88
N LEU A 115 13.66 -0.93 -9.97
CA LEU A 115 14.38 -1.80 -9.04
C LEU A 115 14.80 -3.13 -9.66
N ASP A 116 14.07 -3.62 -10.65
CA ASP A 116 14.39 -4.89 -11.33
C ASP A 116 15.80 -4.87 -11.93
N GLY A 117 16.62 -5.85 -11.54
CA GLY A 117 18.03 -5.96 -11.94
C GLY A 117 18.88 -4.76 -11.54
N LEU A 118 18.51 -4.03 -10.48
CA LEU A 118 19.30 -2.93 -9.95
C LEU A 118 20.43 -3.46 -9.07
N LEU A 119 20.16 -4.52 -8.33
CA LEU A 119 21.06 -5.21 -7.42
C LEU A 119 21.52 -6.55 -8.02
N ASP A 120 22.79 -6.90 -7.82
CA ASP A 120 23.38 -8.16 -8.28
C ASP A 120 23.71 -9.09 -7.08
N ASN A 121 22.83 -9.09 -6.08
CA ASN A 121 23.11 -9.69 -4.76
C ASN A 121 22.27 -10.94 -4.50
N GLY A 122 22.42 -11.97 -5.35
CA GLY A 122 22.00 -13.35 -5.03
C GLY A 122 20.53 -13.52 -4.60
N GLY A 123 19.61 -12.78 -5.22
CA GLY A 123 18.17 -12.85 -4.96
C GLY A 123 17.58 -11.75 -4.06
N LEU A 124 18.40 -10.83 -3.52
CA LEU A 124 17.89 -9.64 -2.84
C LEU A 124 17.08 -8.75 -3.79
N ASP A 125 17.53 -8.62 -5.03
CA ASP A 125 16.84 -7.88 -6.09
C ASP A 125 15.42 -8.38 -6.32
N SER A 126 15.26 -9.68 -6.59
CA SER A 126 13.96 -10.31 -6.79
C SER A 126 13.05 -10.22 -5.56
N LYS A 127 13.61 -10.27 -4.34
CA LYS A 127 12.84 -10.10 -3.10
C LYS A 127 12.32 -8.67 -2.96
N LEU A 128 13.18 -7.69 -3.23
CA LEU A 128 12.83 -6.27 -3.18
C LEU A 128 11.77 -5.93 -4.23
N THR A 129 12.00 -6.30 -5.49
CA THR A 129 11.04 -6.11 -6.59
C THR A 129 9.72 -6.83 -6.31
N GLY A 130 9.78 -8.06 -5.79
CA GLY A 130 8.60 -8.83 -5.37
C GLY A 130 7.80 -8.16 -4.27
N LEU A 131 8.45 -7.50 -3.30
CA LEU A 131 7.77 -6.74 -2.25
C LEU A 131 6.95 -5.57 -2.84
N TYR A 132 7.51 -4.82 -3.79
CA TYR A 132 6.80 -3.75 -4.46
C TYR A 132 5.61 -4.26 -5.29
N LEU A 133 5.76 -5.39 -5.98
CA LEU A 133 4.67 -6.01 -6.74
C LEU A 133 3.53 -6.47 -5.82
N LYS A 134 3.84 -7.13 -4.69
CA LYS A 134 2.86 -7.52 -3.68
C LYS A 134 2.13 -6.30 -3.10
N TRP A 135 2.87 -5.24 -2.79
CA TRP A 135 2.29 -3.98 -2.32
C TRP A 135 1.28 -3.41 -3.32
N ASN A 136 1.64 -3.39 -4.60
CA ASN A 136 0.75 -2.93 -5.67
C ASN A 136 -0.52 -3.79 -5.80
N ASP A 137 -0.40 -5.11 -5.58
CA ASP A 137 -1.55 -6.03 -5.61
C ASP A 137 -2.49 -5.83 -4.43
N ILE A 138 -1.94 -5.71 -3.22
CA ILE A 138 -2.69 -5.35 -2.01
C ILE A 138 -3.40 -4.02 -2.24
N TYR A 139 -2.66 -3.01 -2.69
CA TYR A 139 -3.19 -1.69 -2.98
C TYR A 139 -4.33 -1.73 -4.02
N ARG A 140 -4.17 -2.51 -5.10
CA ARG A 140 -5.21 -2.67 -6.11
C ARG A 140 -6.46 -3.33 -5.54
N LYS A 141 -6.31 -4.36 -4.71
CA LYS A 141 -7.43 -5.07 -4.08
C LYS A 141 -8.16 -4.17 -3.07
N THR A 142 -7.44 -3.44 -2.22
CA THR A 142 -8.04 -2.54 -1.22
C THR A 142 -8.89 -1.42 -1.82
N ARG A 143 -8.74 -1.11 -3.12
CA ARG A 143 -9.53 -0.08 -3.80
C ARG A 143 -10.99 -0.44 -4.07
N LYS A 144 -11.40 -1.69 -3.85
CA LYS A 144 -12.80 -2.08 -4.04
C LYS A 144 -13.66 -1.47 -2.94
N LEU A 145 -14.82 -0.92 -3.35
CA LEU A 145 -15.82 -0.40 -2.42
C LEU A 145 -16.53 -1.52 -1.64
N ALA A 146 -16.51 -2.74 -2.17
CA ALA A 146 -17.07 -3.94 -1.54
C ALA A 146 -16.21 -5.17 -1.89
N PHE A 147 -16.06 -6.07 -0.94
CA PHE A 147 -15.31 -7.32 -1.07
C PHE A 147 -16.26 -8.49 -0.92
N THR A 148 -16.01 -9.54 -1.69
CA THR A 148 -16.56 -10.87 -1.43
C THR A 148 -15.75 -11.58 -0.34
N GLU A 149 -16.34 -12.55 0.36
CA GLU A 149 -15.66 -13.33 1.42
C GLU A 149 -14.36 -13.97 0.91
N ARG A 150 -14.39 -14.57 -0.29
CA ARG A 150 -13.18 -15.10 -0.95
C ARG A 150 -12.09 -14.07 -1.18
N GLU A 151 -12.46 -12.81 -1.45
CA GLU A 151 -11.48 -11.73 -1.63
C GLU A 151 -10.90 -11.23 -0.31
N LEU A 152 -11.63 -11.39 0.80
CA LEU A 152 -11.13 -11.12 2.14
C LEU A 152 -10.16 -12.22 2.59
N ASP A 153 -10.48 -13.49 2.35
CA ASP A 153 -9.58 -14.61 2.62
C ASP A 153 -8.27 -14.48 1.83
N ASP A 154 -8.37 -14.15 0.53
CA ASP A 154 -7.22 -13.82 -0.31
C ASP A 154 -6.39 -12.65 0.24
N PHE A 155 -7.05 -11.65 0.82
CA PHE A 155 -6.40 -10.45 1.33
C PHE A 155 -5.65 -10.73 2.63
N GLU A 156 -6.21 -11.55 3.49
CA GLU A 156 -5.55 -12.04 4.72
C GLU A 156 -4.26 -12.79 4.37
N VAL A 157 -4.32 -13.73 3.41
CA VAL A 157 -3.13 -14.44 2.91
C VAL A 157 -2.07 -13.48 2.38
N LEU A 158 -2.47 -12.43 1.66
CA LEU A 158 -1.53 -11.45 1.10
C LEU A 158 -0.82 -10.61 2.17
N ILE A 159 -1.50 -10.26 3.27
CA ILE A 159 -0.92 -9.47 4.37
C ILE A 159 0.00 -10.31 5.25
N THR A 160 -0.33 -11.57 5.51
CA THR A 160 0.48 -12.44 6.39
C THR A 160 1.85 -12.82 5.81
N ILE A 161 2.08 -12.58 4.51
CA ILE A 161 3.31 -12.93 3.78
C ILE A 161 4.26 -11.71 3.63
N ILE A 162 3.92 -10.56 4.22
CA ILE A 162 4.80 -9.39 4.38
C ILE A 162 5.49 -9.47 5.74
#